data_AF-A0A844D261-F1
#
_entry.id   AF-A0A844D261-F1
#
_cell.length_a   1.000
_cell.length_b   1.000
_cell.length_c   1.000
_cell.angle_alpha   90.00
_cell.angle_beta   90.00
_cell.angle_gamma   90.00
#
_symmetry.space_group_name_H-M   'P 1'
#
loop_
_entity.id
_entity.type
_entity.pdbx_description
1 polymer ?
#
loop_
_entity_poly.entity_id
_entity_poly.type
_entity_poly.pdbx_seq_one_letter_code
_entity_poly.pdbx_strand_id
1 'polypeptide(L)'
;MLDLIFGIRIIRSIQYFGHRIKLRKIFFHERSFLLDREKIPWEEAQRLEKIMEIIPFGPHFKSKDEILSAMIELRFPTYGSFYANQMHGAPDQRLELMSIEIPRVGKERYFFVEKKSDDEFVVISDFVASLPGVIKVFGRGDELQFVSRHGNIVRTMKRNVSDC
;
A
#
# COMPACT_ATOMS: atom_id res chain seq x y z
N MET A 1 15.85 15.88 -5.94
CA MET A 1 16.42 17.04 -6.64
C MET A 1 16.11 16.88 -8.13
N LEU A 2 15.28 17.77 -8.68
CA LEU A 2 14.84 17.78 -10.08
C LEU A 2 15.67 18.85 -10.80
N ASP A 3 16.41 18.47 -11.84
CA ASP A 3 17.22 19.41 -12.61
C ASP A 3 16.28 20.21 -13.55
N LEU A 4 16.16 21.52 -13.31
CA LEU A 4 15.41 22.45 -14.16
C LEU A 4 16.36 23.03 -15.22
N ILE A 5 16.11 22.71 -16.49
CA ILE A 5 16.73 23.38 -17.63
C ILE A 5 15.57 23.99 -18.43
N PHE A 6 15.46 25.33 -18.44
CA PHE A 6 14.52 26.12 -19.24
C PHE A 6 13.01 25.92 -19.01
N GLY A 7 12.51 25.93 -17.77
CA GLY A 7 11.06 25.98 -17.49
C GLY A 7 10.26 24.73 -17.92
N ILE A 8 10.91 23.77 -18.56
CA ILE A 8 10.37 22.46 -18.92
C ILE A 8 10.83 21.48 -17.83
N ARG A 9 9.85 20.92 -17.10
CA ARG A 9 10.15 19.91 -16.08
C ARG A 9 10.37 18.57 -16.78
N ILE A 10 11.63 18.21 -16.94
CA ILE A 10 12.04 16.91 -17.50
C ILE A 10 11.96 15.85 -16.39
N ILE A 11 11.17 14.80 -16.61
CA ILE A 11 11.02 13.67 -15.69
C ILE A 11 11.60 12.42 -16.36
N ARG A 12 12.76 11.98 -15.86
CA ARG A 12 13.47 10.76 -16.33
C ARG A 12 13.53 9.65 -15.28
N SER A 13 13.28 10.01 -14.02
CA SER A 13 13.33 9.10 -12.89
C SER A 13 12.51 9.63 -11.73
N ILE A 14 12.06 8.74 -10.86
CA ILE A 14 11.40 9.05 -9.59
C ILE A 14 12.38 8.71 -8.46
N GLN A 15 12.50 9.57 -7.46
CA GLN A 15 13.16 9.20 -6.21
C GLN A 15 12.12 8.64 -5.25
N TYR A 16 12.37 7.45 -4.71
CA TYR A 16 11.45 6.74 -3.83
C TYR A 16 12.25 6.01 -2.75
N PHE A 17 12.11 6.43 -1.49
CA PHE A 17 12.84 5.89 -0.32
C PHE A 17 14.35 5.69 -0.56
N GLY A 18 15.02 6.73 -1.08
CA GLY A 18 16.46 6.69 -1.39
C GLY A 18 16.82 5.94 -2.69
N HIS A 19 15.87 5.27 -3.33
CA HIS A 19 16.07 4.59 -4.59
C HIS A 19 15.66 5.46 -5.79
N ARG A 20 16.53 5.54 -6.78
CA ARG A 20 16.20 6.14 -8.08
C ARG A 20 15.53 5.09 -8.97
N ILE A 21 14.25 5.28 -9.29
CA ILE A 21 13.49 4.42 -10.21
C ILE A 21 13.55 5.03 -11.62
N LYS A 22 14.09 4.29 -12.59
CA LYS A 22 14.18 4.76 -13.98
C LYS A 22 12.82 4.67 -14.67
N LEU A 23 12.52 5.66 -15.50
CA LEU A 23 11.33 5.62 -16.36
C LEU A 23 11.70 5.06 -17.74
N ARG A 24 10.72 4.46 -18.42
CA ARG A 24 10.88 3.85 -19.75
C ARG A 24 11.28 4.87 -20.82
N LYS A 25 10.91 6.14 -20.62
CA LYS A 25 11.24 7.27 -21.48
C LYS A 25 11.30 8.54 -20.65
N ILE A 26 11.79 9.60 -21.28
CA ILE A 26 11.80 10.94 -20.72
C ILE A 26 10.42 11.57 -20.95
N PHE A 27 9.86 12.20 -19.92
CA PHE A 27 8.62 12.96 -20.01
C PHE A 27 8.93 14.45 -19.87
N PHE A 28 8.40 15.27 -20.78
CA PHE A 28 8.54 16.73 -20.77
C PHE A 28 7.35 17.44 -20.10
N HIS A 29 6.26 16.71 -19.89
CA HIS A 29 5.03 17.22 -19.30
C HIS A 29 4.54 16.28 -18.20
N GLU A 30 4.15 16.87 -17.08
CA GLU A 30 3.60 16.14 -15.95
C GLU A 30 2.34 15.35 -16.35
N ARG A 31 1.44 15.93 -17.15
CA ARG A 31 0.25 15.23 -17.62
C ARG A 31 0.59 13.94 -18.38
N SER A 32 1.59 13.96 -19.27
CA SER A 32 2.03 12.76 -20.00
C SER A 32 2.58 11.69 -19.05
N PHE A 33 3.28 12.11 -17.99
CA PHE A 33 3.75 11.22 -16.94
C PHE A 33 2.60 10.63 -16.10
N LEU A 34 1.61 11.44 -15.71
CA LEU A 34 0.46 10.98 -14.91
C LEU A 34 -0.39 9.96 -15.67
N LEU A 35 -0.63 10.19 -16.97
CA LEU A 35 -1.52 9.36 -17.80
C LEU A 35 -0.87 8.07 -18.31
N ASP A 36 0.46 7.97 -18.34
CA ASP A 36 1.16 6.80 -18.84
C ASP A 36 1.20 5.69 -17.78
N ARG A 37 0.45 4.60 -18.01
CA ARG A 37 0.40 3.42 -17.12
C ARG A 37 1.62 2.49 -17.28
N GLU A 38 2.40 2.66 -18.35
CA GLU A 38 3.57 1.85 -18.66
C GLU A 38 4.90 2.60 -18.47
N LYS A 39 4.84 3.76 -17.79
CA LYS A 39 6.00 4.63 -17.56
C LYS A 39 7.16 3.96 -16.80
N ILE A 40 6.88 2.92 -16.02
CA ILE A 40 7.89 2.15 -15.28
C ILE A 40 8.21 0.88 -16.09
N PRO A 41 9.46 0.62 -16.51
CA PRO A 41 9.86 -0.65 -17.12
C PRO A 41 9.55 -1.87 -16.24
N TRP A 42 9.42 -3.06 -16.82
CA TRP A 42 9.07 -4.27 -16.05
C TRP A 42 10.14 -4.62 -15.01
N GLU A 43 11.41 -4.47 -15.36
CA GLU A 43 12.55 -4.74 -14.49
C GLU A 43 12.57 -3.79 -13.28
N GLU A 44 12.23 -2.51 -13.50
CA GLU A 44 12.08 -1.53 -12.43
C GLU A 44 10.83 -1.80 -11.57
N ALA A 45 9.74 -2.31 -12.16
CA ALA A 45 8.56 -2.72 -11.42
C ALA A 45 8.84 -3.88 -10.46
N GLN A 46 9.57 -4.91 -10.91
CA GLN A 46 10.01 -6.02 -10.06
C GLN A 46 10.95 -5.57 -8.93
N ARG A 47 11.85 -4.61 -9.22
CA ARG A 47 12.71 -4.03 -8.19
C ARG A 47 11.90 -3.20 -7.19
N LEU A 48 10.93 -2.44 -7.67
CA LEU A 48 10.09 -1.60 -6.85
C LEU A 48 9.20 -2.44 -5.93
N GLU A 49 8.67 -3.58 -6.38
CA GLU A 49 7.96 -4.53 -5.53
C GLU A 49 8.80 -4.90 -4.31
N LYS A 50 10.06 -5.32 -4.50
CA LYS A 50 10.96 -5.68 -3.42
C LYS A 50 11.25 -4.51 -2.47
N ILE A 51 11.41 -3.31 -3.02
CA ILE A 51 11.61 -2.09 -2.21
C ILE A 51 10.36 -1.81 -1.38
N MET A 52 9.19 -1.83 -2.00
CA MET A 52 7.91 -1.59 -1.35
C MET A 52 7.57 -2.65 -0.31
N GLU A 53 8.07 -3.88 -0.42
CA GLU A 53 7.86 -4.93 0.58
C GLU A 53 8.69 -4.71 1.86
N ILE A 54 9.90 -4.15 1.74
CA ILE A 54 10.82 -3.98 2.88
C ILE A 54 10.71 -2.64 3.59
N ILE A 55 10.14 -1.61 2.95
CA ILE A 55 10.00 -0.29 3.59
C ILE A 55 9.07 -0.42 4.80
N PRO A 56 9.47 0.04 6.00
CA PRO A 56 8.61 -0.03 7.17
C PRO A 56 7.33 0.82 6.99
N PHE A 57 6.18 0.25 7.31
CA PHE A 57 4.94 1.02 7.48
C PHE A 57 4.86 1.67 8.86
N GLY A 58 5.41 0.99 9.88
CA GLY A 58 5.35 1.40 11.28
C GLY A 58 4.49 0.43 12.10
N PRO A 59 4.94 -0.06 13.27
CA PRO A 59 4.20 -1.06 14.04
C PRO A 59 3.02 -0.48 14.84
N HIS A 60 3.06 0.82 15.18
CA HIS A 60 2.07 1.49 16.03
C HIS A 60 1.77 2.89 15.50
N PHE A 61 0.54 3.35 15.73
CA PHE A 61 0.07 4.70 15.42
C PHE A 61 -0.87 5.20 16.51
N LYS A 62 -0.89 6.51 16.74
CA LYS A 62 -1.75 7.13 17.76
C LYS A 62 -3.14 7.47 17.23
N SER A 63 -3.27 7.64 15.93
CA SER A 63 -4.52 8.07 15.31
C SER A 63 -4.67 7.55 13.89
N LYS A 64 -5.91 7.62 13.37
CA LYS A 64 -6.19 7.35 11.96
C LYS A 64 -5.46 8.30 11.01
N ASP A 65 -5.24 9.55 11.43
CA ASP A 65 -4.54 10.54 10.61
C ASP A 65 -3.04 10.22 10.47
N GLU A 66 -2.41 9.68 11.51
CA GLU A 66 -1.03 9.18 11.44
C GLU A 66 -0.94 7.98 10.48
N ILE A 67 -1.90 7.07 10.52
CA ILE A 67 -1.96 5.94 9.59
C ILE A 67 -2.12 6.42 8.15
N LEU A 68 -3.05 7.34 7.88
CA LEU A 68 -3.26 7.92 6.55
C LEU A 68 -2.02 8.64 6.04
N SER A 69 -1.32 9.38 6.92
CA SER A 69 -0.06 10.05 6.58
C SER A 69 1.01 9.04 6.19
N ALA A 70 1.19 7.98 6.97
CA ALA A 70 2.12 6.90 6.65
C ALA A 70 1.77 6.21 5.32
N MET A 71 0.48 5.99 5.03
CA MET A 71 0.05 5.45 3.74
C MET A 71 0.40 6.38 2.57
N ILE A 72 0.17 7.69 2.73
CA ILE A 72 0.48 8.69 1.69
C ILE A 72 1.98 8.74 1.40
N GLU A 73 2.80 8.72 2.45
CA GLU A 73 4.26 8.70 2.32
C GLU A 73 4.76 7.42 1.67
N LEU A 74 4.17 6.28 2.02
CA LEU A 74 4.57 4.98 1.49
C LEU A 74 4.13 4.77 0.05
N ARG A 75 3.01 5.36 -0.39
CA ARG A 75 2.45 5.14 -1.72
C ARG A 75 3.40 5.58 -2.83
N PHE A 76 3.56 4.74 -3.85
CA PHE A 76 4.30 5.15 -5.04
C PHE A 76 3.54 6.24 -5.81
N PRO A 77 4.19 7.33 -6.26
CA PRO A 77 3.51 8.43 -6.94
C PRO A 77 2.68 7.95 -8.12
N THR A 78 1.45 8.47 -8.25
CA THR A 78 0.47 8.14 -9.32
C THR A 78 -0.23 6.80 -9.22
N TYR A 79 0.04 6.01 -8.18
CA TYR A 79 -0.62 4.71 -7.94
C TYR A 79 -1.66 4.80 -6.84
N GLY A 80 -2.56 3.82 -6.79
CA GLY A 80 -3.68 3.79 -5.87
C GLY A 80 -3.29 3.49 -4.43
N SER A 81 -4.14 3.94 -3.52
CA SER A 81 -4.26 3.44 -2.17
C SER A 81 -5.72 3.18 -1.89
N PHE A 82 -6.03 2.13 -1.14
CA PHE A 82 -7.39 1.74 -0.84
C PHE A 82 -7.57 1.58 0.67
N TYR A 83 -8.76 1.96 1.15
CA TYR A 83 -9.18 1.78 2.53
C TYR A 83 -10.46 0.95 2.53
N ALA A 84 -10.35 -0.33 2.86
CA ALA A 84 -11.38 -1.33 2.59
C ALA A 84 -12.60 -1.25 3.52
N ASN A 85 -12.47 -0.57 4.66
CA ASN A 85 -13.49 -0.58 5.70
C ASN A 85 -14.57 0.51 5.56
N GLN A 86 -14.58 1.26 4.45
CA GLN A 86 -15.55 2.33 4.23
C GLN A 86 -16.99 1.87 3.93
N MET A 87 -17.25 0.56 3.81
CA MET A 87 -18.54 0.02 3.34
C MET A 87 -19.11 -1.04 4.28
N HIS A 88 -19.38 -0.72 5.57
CA HIS A 88 -20.06 -1.63 6.52
C HIS A 88 -19.48 -3.07 6.55
N GLY A 89 -18.21 -3.24 6.16
CA GLY A 89 -17.67 -4.51 5.66
C GLY A 89 -16.89 -5.31 6.69
N ALA A 90 -16.42 -4.66 7.76
CA ALA A 90 -15.78 -5.32 8.88
C ALA A 90 -16.83 -5.65 9.96
N PRO A 91 -17.03 -6.92 10.32
CA PRO A 91 -17.87 -7.28 11.47
C PRO A 91 -17.29 -6.74 12.80
N ASP A 92 -16.00 -6.40 12.84
CA ASP A 92 -15.31 -5.81 13.98
C ASP A 92 -14.89 -4.37 13.65
N GLN A 93 -15.47 -3.40 14.35
CA GLN A 93 -15.20 -1.97 14.17
C GLN A 93 -13.80 -1.53 14.64
N ARG A 94 -13.07 -2.40 15.35
CA ARG A 94 -11.70 -2.13 15.79
C ARG A 94 -10.67 -2.43 14.72
N LEU A 95 -11.06 -3.14 13.67
CA LEU A 95 -10.16 -3.58 12.62
C LEU A 95 -10.21 -2.60 11.44
N GLU A 96 -9.06 -2.38 10.82
CA GLU A 96 -8.85 -1.49 9.67
C GLU A 96 -8.01 -2.22 8.61
N LEU A 97 -8.58 -2.44 7.42
CA LEU A 97 -7.86 -2.99 6.27
C LEU A 97 -7.60 -1.88 5.26
N MET A 98 -6.35 -1.80 4.82
CA MET A 98 -5.89 -0.81 3.85
C MET A 98 -4.85 -1.43 2.92
N SER A 99 -4.67 -0.84 1.75
CA SER A 99 -3.66 -1.28 0.80
C SER A 99 -3.07 -0.14 0.00
N ILE A 100 -1.86 -0.37 -0.53
CA ILE A 100 -1.24 0.45 -1.56
C ILE A 100 -0.94 -0.41 -2.78
N GLU A 101 -1.19 0.14 -3.95
CA GLU A 101 -0.92 -0.53 -5.22
C GLU A 101 0.60 -0.61 -5.46
N ILE A 102 1.09 -1.80 -5.82
CA ILE A 102 2.47 -1.98 -6.28
C ILE A 102 2.51 -1.81 -7.79
N PRO A 103 3.32 -0.89 -8.32
CA PRO A 103 3.29 -0.56 -9.73
C PRO A 103 3.52 -1.73 -10.68
N ARG A 104 2.60 -1.86 -11.66
CA ARG A 104 2.70 -2.76 -12.83
C ARG A 104 2.82 -4.26 -12.55
N VAL A 105 2.76 -4.72 -11.31
CA VAL A 105 2.91 -6.16 -10.97
C VAL A 105 1.59 -6.85 -10.64
N GLY A 106 0.46 -6.14 -10.66
CA GLY A 106 -0.85 -6.72 -10.34
C GLY A 106 -0.95 -7.20 -8.88
N LYS A 107 -0.24 -6.52 -7.98
CA LYS A 107 -0.19 -6.80 -6.55
C LYS A 107 -0.46 -5.53 -5.76
N GLU A 108 -0.90 -5.72 -4.53
CA GLU A 108 -1.01 -4.66 -3.53
C GLU A 108 -0.26 -5.10 -2.27
N ARG A 109 0.24 -4.13 -1.52
CA ARG A 109 0.70 -4.33 -0.15
C ARG A 109 -0.43 -3.96 0.79
N TYR A 110 -0.86 -4.92 1.58
CA TYR A 110 -1.96 -4.82 2.53
C TYR A 110 -1.44 -4.59 3.93
N PHE A 111 -2.10 -3.68 4.65
CA PHE A 111 -1.88 -3.44 6.06
C PHE A 111 -3.18 -3.71 6.80
N PHE A 112 -3.07 -4.45 7.89
CA PHE A 112 -4.17 -4.74 8.78
C PHE A 112 -3.83 -4.17 10.16
N VAL A 113 -4.69 -3.28 10.62
CA VAL A 113 -4.48 -2.48 11.82
C VAL A 113 -5.61 -2.74 12.80
N GLU A 114 -5.28 -2.92 14.07
CA GLU A 114 -6.25 -3.07 15.16
C GLU A 114 -6.18 -1.88 16.10
N LYS A 115 -7.33 -1.27 16.37
CA LYS A 115 -7.50 -0.26 17.42
C LYS A 115 -7.50 -0.95 18.78
N LYS A 116 -6.45 -0.72 19.59
CA LYS A 116 -6.31 -1.27 20.95
C LYS A 116 -6.98 -0.37 21.99
N SER A 117 -6.85 0.93 21.84
CA SER A 117 -7.50 1.95 22.68
C SER A 117 -7.83 3.18 21.81
N ASP A 118 -8.42 4.22 22.38
CA ASP A 118 -8.81 5.42 21.61
C ASP A 118 -7.64 6.11 20.91
N ASP A 119 -6.45 6.03 21.50
CA ASP A 119 -5.22 6.67 21.02
C ASP A 119 -4.15 5.64 20.61
N GLU A 120 -4.54 4.39 20.32
CA GLU A 120 -3.59 3.35 19.94
C GLU A 120 -4.13 2.41 18.85
N PHE A 121 -3.36 2.35 17.77
CA PHE A 121 -3.54 1.46 16.65
C PHE A 121 -2.27 0.64 16.45
N VAL A 122 -2.41 -0.67 16.25
CA VAL A 122 -1.30 -1.61 16.11
C VAL A 122 -1.40 -2.33 14.77
N VAL A 123 -0.31 -2.39 14.02
CA VAL A 123 -0.23 -3.19 12.80
C VAL A 123 -0.11 -4.65 13.18
N ILE A 124 -1.14 -5.42 12.86
CA ILE A 124 -1.22 -6.86 13.15
C ILE A 124 -0.81 -7.69 11.94
N SER A 125 -0.88 -7.14 10.72
CA SER A 125 -0.42 -7.80 9.51
C SER A 125 0.03 -6.81 8.45
N ASP A 126 1.08 -7.17 7.74
CA ASP A 126 1.65 -6.42 6.63
C ASP A 126 2.16 -7.42 5.59
N PHE A 127 1.55 -7.44 4.40
CA PHE A 127 1.92 -8.42 3.39
C PHE A 127 1.56 -8.00 1.96
N VAL A 128 2.28 -8.56 1.00
CA VAL A 128 1.98 -8.42 -0.43
C VAL A 128 1.09 -9.56 -0.90
N ALA A 129 0.06 -9.26 -1.70
CA ALA A 129 -0.75 -10.27 -2.38
C ALA A 129 -1.16 -9.82 -3.80
N SER A 130 -1.38 -10.80 -4.67
CA SER A 130 -1.85 -10.59 -6.04
C SER A 130 -3.35 -10.29 -6.10
N LEU A 131 -3.77 -9.63 -7.18
CA LEU A 131 -5.19 -9.46 -7.50
C LEU A 131 -5.85 -10.81 -7.85
N PRO A 132 -7.17 -10.99 -7.62
CA PRO A 132 -8.14 -10.01 -7.12
C PRO A 132 -7.90 -9.66 -5.64
N GLY A 133 -7.88 -8.36 -5.37
CA GLY A 133 -7.43 -7.83 -4.07
C GLY A 133 -8.31 -8.22 -2.89
N VAL A 134 -7.76 -8.13 -1.69
CA VAL A 134 -8.47 -8.34 -0.43
C VAL A 134 -9.45 -7.18 -0.21
N ILE A 135 -10.72 -7.51 0.02
CA ILE A 135 -11.76 -6.50 0.29
C ILE A 135 -12.37 -6.64 1.69
N LYS A 136 -12.12 -7.76 2.37
CA LYS A 136 -12.74 -8.08 3.65
C LYS A 136 -11.79 -8.89 4.51
N VAL A 137 -11.86 -8.66 5.82
CA VAL A 137 -11.27 -9.53 6.83
C VAL A 137 -12.35 -9.95 7.81
N PHE A 138 -12.32 -11.20 8.24
CA PHE A 138 -13.16 -11.67 9.34
C PHE A 138 -12.34 -12.53 10.30
N GLY A 139 -12.69 -12.42 11.58
CA GLY A 139 -12.20 -13.31 12.62
C GLY A 139 -13.02 -14.59 12.68
N ARG A 140 -12.35 -15.73 12.84
CA ARG A 140 -12.97 -17.03 13.14
C ARG A 140 -12.13 -17.70 14.23
N GLY A 141 -12.55 -17.57 15.48
CA GLY A 141 -11.74 -18.04 16.63
C GLY A 141 -10.46 -17.22 16.75
N ASP A 142 -9.32 -17.91 16.80
CA ASP A 142 -7.97 -17.33 16.84
C ASP A 142 -7.40 -17.04 15.45
N GLU A 143 -8.19 -17.16 14.38
CA GLU A 143 -7.74 -16.89 13.01
C GLU A 143 -8.38 -15.64 12.41
N LEU A 144 -7.61 -14.94 11.58
CA LEU A 144 -8.07 -13.90 10.67
C LEU A 144 -7.98 -14.44 9.25
N GLN A 145 -9.08 -14.31 8.51
CA GLN A 145 -9.17 -14.71 7.12
C GLN A 145 -9.37 -13.47 6.23
N PHE A 146 -8.47 -13.30 5.27
CA PHE A 146 -8.47 -12.21 4.30
C PHE A 146 -9.13 -12.71 3.02
N VAL A 147 -10.21 -12.05 2.62
CA VAL A 147 -11.07 -12.53 1.54
C VAL A 147 -11.16 -11.52 0.40
N SER A 148 -11.00 -12.06 -0.80
CA SER A 148 -11.12 -11.33 -2.06
C SER A 148 -12.58 -11.01 -2.39
N ARG A 149 -12.79 -10.16 -3.41
CA ARG A 149 -14.13 -9.83 -3.91
C ARG A 149 -14.95 -11.03 -4.38
N HIS A 150 -14.28 -12.12 -4.77
CA HIS A 150 -14.92 -13.35 -5.23
C HIS A 150 -15.21 -14.36 -4.11
N GLY A 151 -14.93 -14.01 -2.85
CA GLY A 151 -15.14 -14.91 -1.72
C GLY A 151 -13.99 -15.89 -1.44
N ASN A 152 -12.94 -15.89 -2.26
CA ASN A 152 -11.75 -16.73 -2.03
C ASN A 152 -10.92 -16.19 -0.86
N ILE A 153 -10.42 -17.10 -0.02
CA ILE A 153 -9.42 -16.81 1.00
C ILE A 153 -8.08 -16.55 0.31
N VAL A 154 -7.58 -15.32 0.46
CA VAL A 154 -6.28 -14.88 -0.04
C VAL A 154 -5.18 -15.24 0.96
N ARG A 155 -5.48 -15.13 2.25
CA ARG A 155 -4.56 -15.41 3.34
C ARG A 155 -5.32 -15.78 4.61
N THR A 156 -4.71 -16.64 5.41
CA THR A 156 -5.09 -16.87 6.81
C THR A 156 -3.89 -16.52 7.69
N MET A 157 -4.17 -15.98 8.87
CA MET A 157 -3.16 -15.78 9.91
C MET A 157 -3.76 -16.05 11.28
N LYS A 158 -2.92 -16.42 12.25
CA LYS A 158 -3.33 -16.40 13.64
C LYS A 158 -3.45 -14.96 14.12
N ARG A 159 -4.55 -14.62 14.78
CA ARG A 159 -4.69 -13.42 15.59
C ARG A 159 -3.83 -13.67 16.82
N ASN A 160 -2.64 -13.06 16.87
CA ASN A 160 -1.90 -12.99 18.11
C ASN A 160 -2.70 -12.09 19.04
N VAL A 161 -3.56 -12.70 19.86
CA VAL A 161 -4.17 -12.03 21.00
C VAL A 161 -3.05 -11.89 22.01
N SER A 162 -2.31 -10.78 21.93
CA SER A 162 -1.52 -10.36 23.06
C SER A 162 -2.53 -9.97 24.14
N ASP A 163 -2.77 -10.88 25.07
CA ASP A 163 -3.41 -10.58 26.34
C ASP A 163 -2.63 -9.43 27.00
N CYS A 164 -3.30 -8.30 27.25
CA CYS A 164 -3.18 -7.40 28.40
C CYS A 164 -4.05 -6.16 28.16
#